data_AF-A0AAI9ZCC9-F1
#
_entry.id   AF-A0AAI9ZCC9-F1
#
_cell.length_a   1.000
_cell.length_b   1.000
_cell.length_c   1.000
_cell.angle_alpha   90.00
_cell.angle_beta   90.00
_cell.angle_gamma   90.00
#
_symmetry.space_group_name_H-M   'P 1'
#
loop_
_entity.id
_entity.type
_entity.pdbx_description
1 polymer ?
#
loop_
_entity_poly.entity_id
_entity_poly.type
_entity_poly.pdbx_seq_one_letter_code
_entity_poly.pdbx_strand_id
1 'polypeptide(L)'
;SSVPSGACATPPVNCATSGLTLRAYANSVQVASGYGVSDGRSGVGPDYYLSQAPLAQGSTNSLGVPSKGSAGSTATPYNPQTPGSSATFQYYDGLTQTYGGITYNANNFTLVFTGYFRPDQTGTYTFCYAPNADNRDVLYLGSISAFPCGQPSKGATPRGATPLAQYWFAASGNTGCVSTNLVAGFFYPIRSVFGNWGTPSSLSLVFSGPGRTTNSSDISGLAYAESC
;
A
#
# COMPACT_ATOMS: atom_id res chain seq x y z
N SER A 1 -13.27 20.33 20.61
CA SER A 1 -11.91 20.49 20.05
C SER A 1 -12.00 20.68 18.55
N SER A 2 -11.14 21.50 17.95
CA SER A 2 -11.02 21.61 16.49
C SER A 2 -10.52 20.29 15.89
N VAL A 3 -10.91 20.01 14.65
CA VAL A 3 -10.44 18.83 13.91
C VAL A 3 -8.95 19.04 13.57
N PRO A 4 -8.05 18.10 13.93
CA PRO A 4 -6.64 18.18 13.56
C PRO A 4 -6.44 18.22 12.04
N SER A 5 -5.33 18.83 11.61
CA SER A 5 -4.99 18.88 10.18
C SER A 5 -4.92 17.47 9.58
N GLY A 6 -5.50 17.30 8.40
CA GLY A 6 -5.56 16.00 7.71
C GLY A 6 -6.53 14.99 8.32
N ALA A 7 -7.16 15.28 9.46
CA ALA A 7 -8.09 14.36 10.11
C ALA A 7 -9.55 14.64 9.73
N CYS A 8 -10.41 13.67 9.99
CA CYS A 8 -11.86 13.74 9.84
C CYS A 8 -12.51 13.58 11.24
N ALA A 9 -13.50 14.42 11.54
CA ALA A 9 -14.20 14.42 12.83
C ALA A 9 -14.99 13.12 13.07
N THR A 10 -15.71 12.69 12.05
CA THR A 10 -16.53 11.48 12.04
C THR A 10 -16.41 10.83 10.67
N PRO A 11 -16.47 9.50 10.59
CA PRO A 11 -16.64 8.83 9.31
C PRO A 11 -18.04 9.21 8.78
N PRO A 12 -18.20 9.46 7.46
CA PRO A 12 -19.50 9.59 6.80
C PRO A 12 -20.58 8.60 7.24
N VAL A 13 -20.19 7.36 7.55
CA VAL A 13 -21.05 6.27 7.99
C VAL A 13 -20.56 5.71 9.32
N ASN A 14 -21.50 5.44 10.24
CA ASN A 14 -21.16 4.80 11.51
C ASN A 14 -20.73 3.36 11.27
N CYS A 15 -19.42 3.12 11.26
CA CYS A 15 -18.82 1.83 10.99
C CYS A 15 -18.22 1.20 12.24
N ALA A 16 -18.37 -0.12 12.35
CA ALA A 16 -17.46 -0.91 13.16
C ALA A 16 -16.06 -0.96 12.51
N THR A 17 -15.04 -1.21 13.33
CA THR A 17 -13.69 -1.53 12.86
C THR A 17 -13.76 -2.76 11.95
N SER A 18 -13.33 -2.63 10.69
CA SER A 18 -13.45 -3.69 9.67
C SER A 18 -12.18 -3.88 8.84
N GLY A 19 -11.11 -3.16 9.18
CA GLY A 19 -9.88 -3.15 8.40
C GLY A 19 -9.89 -2.15 7.26
N LEU A 20 -8.78 -2.09 6.53
CA LEU A 20 -8.65 -1.32 5.30
C LEU A 20 -9.27 -2.09 4.14
N THR A 21 -9.86 -1.35 3.21
CA THR A 21 -10.23 -1.89 1.91
C THR A 21 -8.95 -2.20 1.13
N LEU A 22 -8.87 -3.41 0.57
CA LEU A 22 -7.74 -3.86 -0.23
C LEU A 22 -8.22 -4.07 -1.67
N ARG A 23 -7.53 -3.49 -2.65
CA ARG A 23 -7.82 -3.71 -4.07
C ARG A 23 -6.59 -4.10 -4.85
N ALA A 24 -6.74 -5.09 -5.72
CA ALA A 24 -5.71 -5.47 -6.68
C ALA A 24 -5.93 -4.78 -8.03
N TYR A 25 -4.84 -4.37 -8.66
CA TYR A 25 -4.80 -3.75 -9.97
C TYR A 25 -3.75 -4.43 -10.85
N ALA A 26 -3.94 -4.31 -12.15
CA ALA A 26 -2.95 -4.77 -13.11
C ALA A 26 -1.67 -3.92 -12.99
N ASN A 27 -0.53 -4.59 -13.07
CA ASN A 27 0.77 -3.95 -13.19
C ASN A 27 1.45 -4.45 -14.45
N SER A 28 2.04 -3.57 -15.27
CA SER A 28 2.62 -3.98 -16.54
C SER A 28 3.99 -4.62 -16.35
N VAL A 29 4.30 -5.66 -17.13
CA VAL A 29 5.66 -6.21 -17.27
C VAL A 29 6.56 -5.38 -18.21
N GLN A 30 6.02 -4.31 -18.83
CA GLN A 30 6.82 -3.38 -19.62
C GLN A 30 7.41 -2.31 -18.71
N VAL A 31 8.72 -2.04 -18.83
CA VAL A 31 9.46 -1.12 -17.96
C VAL A 31 8.82 0.27 -17.91
N ALA A 32 8.42 0.82 -19.06
CA ALA A 32 7.85 2.17 -19.14
C ALA A 32 6.47 2.29 -18.46
N SER A 33 5.74 1.19 -18.27
CA SER A 33 4.38 1.16 -17.72
C SER A 33 4.27 0.40 -16.40
N GLY A 34 5.36 -0.19 -15.92
CA GLY A 34 5.41 -0.96 -14.68
C GLY A 34 5.53 -0.04 -13.48
N TYR A 35 4.86 -0.38 -12.39
CA TYR A 35 5.03 0.25 -11.09
C TYR A 35 5.96 -0.59 -10.22
N GLY A 36 6.95 0.06 -9.61
CA GLY A 36 7.96 -0.63 -8.79
C GLY A 36 8.96 -1.43 -9.60
N VAL A 37 9.34 -0.97 -10.80
CA VAL A 37 10.36 -1.64 -11.62
C VAL A 37 11.64 -1.83 -10.82
N SER A 38 12.26 -3.01 -10.88
CA SER A 38 13.36 -3.40 -9.99
C SER A 38 14.66 -2.58 -10.16
N ASP A 39 14.74 -1.70 -11.15
CA ASP A 39 15.89 -0.80 -11.35
C ASP A 39 15.84 0.46 -10.45
N GLY A 40 14.76 0.64 -9.67
CA GLY A 40 14.63 1.71 -8.69
C GLY A 40 14.39 3.11 -9.28
N ARG A 41 14.12 3.22 -10.58
CA ARG A 41 14.00 4.53 -11.26
C ARG A 41 12.99 4.58 -12.41
N SER A 42 12.77 3.46 -13.10
CA SER A 42 11.93 3.41 -14.29
C SER A 42 10.46 3.13 -13.97
N GLY A 43 9.61 3.44 -14.94
CA GLY A 43 8.18 3.11 -14.88
C GLY A 43 7.31 4.23 -14.33
N VAL A 44 6.11 3.85 -13.89
CA VAL A 44 5.06 4.81 -13.54
C VAL A 44 5.09 5.20 -12.05
N GLY A 45 4.45 6.32 -11.74
CA GLY A 45 4.26 6.78 -10.36
C GLY A 45 3.12 6.04 -9.63
N PRO A 46 2.99 6.22 -8.31
CA PRO A 46 2.01 5.53 -7.47
C PRO A 46 0.55 5.84 -7.81
N ASP A 47 0.25 6.93 -8.51
CA ASP A 47 -1.12 7.31 -8.87
C ASP A 47 -1.64 6.66 -10.17
N TYR A 48 -0.82 5.82 -10.82
CA TYR A 48 -1.16 5.23 -12.12
C TYR A 48 -2.42 4.33 -12.07
N TYR A 49 -2.69 3.70 -10.92
CA TYR A 49 -3.86 2.83 -10.76
C TYR A 49 -5.19 3.61 -10.75
N LEU A 50 -5.18 4.93 -10.54
CA LEU A 50 -6.40 5.73 -10.43
C LEU A 50 -7.25 5.69 -11.72
N SER A 51 -6.61 5.49 -12.88
CA SER A 51 -7.27 5.32 -14.18
C SER A 51 -7.71 3.88 -14.49
N GLN A 52 -7.46 2.91 -13.60
CA GLN A 52 -7.76 1.49 -13.84
C GLN A 52 -8.99 1.03 -13.05
N ALA A 53 -9.69 0.03 -13.55
CA ALA A 53 -10.64 -0.73 -12.74
C ALA A 53 -9.89 -1.73 -11.84
N PRO A 54 -10.32 -1.94 -10.58
CA PRO A 54 -9.75 -2.99 -9.75
C PRO A 54 -10.10 -4.37 -10.32
N LEU A 55 -9.14 -5.30 -10.24
CA LEU A 55 -9.30 -6.70 -10.63
C LEU A 55 -10.01 -7.51 -9.55
N ALA A 56 -9.78 -7.16 -8.28
CA ALA A 56 -10.39 -7.80 -7.12
C ALA A 56 -10.43 -6.82 -5.95
N GLN A 57 -11.34 -7.09 -5.00
CA GLN A 57 -11.48 -6.33 -3.76
C GLN A 57 -11.62 -7.28 -2.56
N GLY A 58 -10.95 -6.93 -1.47
CA GLY A 58 -11.02 -7.62 -0.19
C GLY A 58 -10.75 -6.65 0.96
N SER A 59 -10.24 -7.15 2.08
CA SER A 59 -9.92 -6.34 3.26
C SER A 59 -8.71 -6.88 4.02
N THR A 60 -8.10 -6.02 4.83
CA THR A 60 -6.96 -6.40 5.67
C THR A 60 -6.87 -5.56 6.94
N ASN A 61 -6.38 -6.17 8.02
CA ASN A 61 -5.99 -5.48 9.25
C ASN A 61 -4.46 -5.38 9.40
N SER A 62 -3.72 -5.50 8.30
CA SER A 62 -2.26 -5.39 8.31
C SER A 62 -1.80 -4.34 7.32
N LEU A 63 -0.82 -3.52 7.72
CA LEU A 63 -0.04 -2.65 6.84
C LEU A 63 1.00 -3.43 6.02
N GLY A 64 1.28 -4.68 6.38
CA GLY A 64 2.23 -5.56 5.69
C GLY A 64 1.57 -6.63 4.83
N VAL A 65 2.32 -7.10 3.83
CA VAL A 65 1.97 -8.22 2.95
C VAL A 65 3.04 -9.31 3.09
N PRO A 66 2.66 -10.57 3.37
CA PRO A 66 3.60 -11.68 3.48
C PRO A 66 4.46 -11.85 2.23
N SER A 67 5.70 -12.28 2.43
CA SER A 67 6.62 -12.53 1.33
C SER A 67 6.12 -13.62 0.38
N LYS A 68 6.29 -13.40 -0.91
CA LYS A 68 6.04 -14.39 -1.96
C LYS A 68 7.17 -14.37 -2.97
N GLY A 69 7.93 -15.46 -2.97
CA GLY A 69 8.85 -15.80 -4.05
C GLY A 69 8.24 -16.80 -5.04
N SER A 70 9.11 -17.46 -5.79
CA SER A 70 8.75 -18.55 -6.72
C SER A 70 8.59 -19.91 -6.05
N ALA A 71 8.83 -20.01 -4.74
CA ALA A 71 8.69 -21.26 -3.99
C ALA A 71 7.29 -21.87 -4.16
N GLY A 72 7.25 -23.17 -4.48
CA GLY A 72 6.03 -23.91 -4.79
C GLY A 72 5.55 -23.81 -6.24
N SER A 73 6.22 -23.02 -7.10
CA SER A 73 6.00 -23.06 -8.55
C SER A 73 6.76 -24.23 -9.18
N THR A 74 6.11 -24.94 -10.09
CA THR A 74 6.76 -25.91 -10.99
C THR A 74 7.02 -25.33 -12.39
N ALA A 75 6.58 -24.10 -12.64
CA ALA A 75 6.75 -23.45 -13.94
C ALA A 75 8.21 -23.04 -14.16
N THR A 76 8.75 -23.34 -15.33
CA THR A 76 10.03 -22.78 -15.78
C THR A 76 9.86 -21.27 -15.99
N PRO A 77 10.66 -20.42 -15.33
CA PRO A 77 10.56 -18.99 -15.55
C PRO A 77 10.94 -18.64 -16.98
N TYR A 78 10.25 -17.66 -17.55
CA TYR A 78 10.62 -17.08 -18.84
C TYR A 78 10.63 -15.56 -18.73
N ASN A 79 11.38 -14.93 -19.64
CA ASN A 79 11.36 -13.48 -19.78
C ASN A 79 10.28 -13.12 -20.81
N PRO A 80 9.22 -12.39 -20.43
CA PRO A 80 8.20 -11.96 -21.39
C PRO A 80 8.87 -11.20 -22.54
N GLN A 81 8.72 -11.68 -23.78
CA GLN A 81 9.38 -11.09 -24.97
C GLN A 81 8.65 -9.84 -25.51
N THR A 82 7.78 -9.23 -24.70
CA THR A 82 7.05 -8.02 -25.07
C THR A 82 8.04 -6.87 -25.25
N PRO A 83 8.00 -6.09 -26.34
CA PRO A 83 8.88 -4.93 -26.52
C PRO A 83 8.85 -4.02 -25.28
N GLY A 84 10.02 -3.72 -24.71
CA GLY A 84 10.18 -2.88 -23.53
C GLY A 84 10.08 -3.59 -22.17
N SER A 85 10.00 -4.93 -22.11
CA SER A 85 10.23 -5.70 -20.88
C SER A 85 11.73 -5.75 -20.51
N SER A 86 12.06 -5.98 -19.24
CA SER A 86 13.47 -6.23 -18.86
C SER A 86 13.88 -7.65 -19.21
N ALA A 87 15.11 -7.80 -19.71
CA ALA A 87 15.77 -9.09 -19.87
C ALA A 87 16.07 -9.82 -18.54
N THR A 88 15.80 -9.19 -17.39
CA THR A 88 15.99 -9.79 -16.06
C THR A 88 14.67 -10.10 -15.35
N PHE A 89 13.52 -9.75 -15.94
CA PHE A 89 12.21 -10.09 -15.35
C PHE A 89 11.92 -11.57 -15.55
N GLN A 90 11.85 -12.33 -14.46
CA GLN A 90 11.44 -13.74 -14.49
C GLN A 90 9.94 -13.85 -14.23
N TYR A 91 9.20 -14.35 -15.22
CA TYR A 91 7.77 -14.63 -15.11
C TYR A 91 7.54 -16.14 -14.94
N TYR A 92 6.79 -16.51 -13.92
CA TYR A 92 6.37 -17.87 -13.63
C TYR A 92 4.89 -18.03 -13.95
N ASP A 93 4.57 -18.84 -14.96
CA ASP A 93 3.18 -19.05 -15.35
C ASP A 93 2.34 -19.65 -14.21
N GLY A 94 1.11 -19.16 -14.05
CA GLY A 94 0.21 -19.56 -12.97
C GLY A 94 0.62 -19.14 -11.55
N LEU A 95 1.73 -18.41 -11.36
CA LEU A 95 2.16 -18.00 -10.02
C LEU A 95 1.19 -16.98 -9.42
N THR A 96 0.54 -17.37 -8.33
CA THR A 96 -0.45 -16.54 -7.62
C THR A 96 -0.14 -16.45 -6.13
N GLN A 97 -0.74 -15.45 -5.50
CA GLN A 97 -0.80 -15.30 -4.05
C GLN A 97 -2.21 -14.91 -3.62
N THR A 98 -2.62 -15.43 -2.47
CA THR A 98 -3.88 -15.04 -1.81
C THR A 98 -3.55 -14.23 -0.57
N TYR A 99 -4.15 -13.05 -0.44
CA TYR A 99 -4.01 -12.18 0.73
C TYR A 99 -5.25 -11.29 0.84
N GLY A 100 -5.73 -11.04 2.07
CA GLY A 100 -6.90 -10.19 2.31
C GLY A 100 -8.18 -10.65 1.61
N GLY A 101 -8.33 -11.96 1.38
CA GLY A 101 -9.50 -12.54 0.70
C GLY A 101 -9.48 -12.46 -0.84
N ILE A 102 -8.40 -11.94 -1.44
CA ILE A 102 -8.24 -11.87 -2.90
C ILE A 102 -7.05 -12.70 -3.37
N THR A 103 -7.18 -13.28 -4.56
CA THR A 103 -6.10 -13.97 -5.27
C THR A 103 -5.66 -13.14 -6.47
N TYR A 104 -4.35 -12.95 -6.62
CA TYR A 104 -3.77 -12.13 -7.70
C TYR A 104 -2.51 -12.78 -8.28
N ASN A 105 -2.10 -12.29 -9.45
CA ASN A 105 -0.85 -12.67 -10.10
C ASN A 105 0.33 -12.20 -9.24
N ALA A 106 1.14 -13.13 -8.75
CA ALA A 106 2.26 -12.82 -7.87
C ALA A 106 3.55 -12.42 -8.61
N ASN A 107 3.58 -12.53 -9.95
CA ASN A 107 4.70 -12.01 -10.74
C ASN A 107 4.69 -10.49 -10.80
N ASN A 108 3.51 -9.89 -10.96
CA ASN A 108 3.35 -8.45 -11.17
C ASN A 108 1.95 -8.01 -10.76
N PHE A 109 1.87 -7.10 -9.80
CA PHE A 109 0.60 -6.61 -9.28
C PHE A 109 0.76 -5.22 -8.68
N THR A 110 -0.38 -4.59 -8.38
CA THR A 110 -0.43 -3.49 -7.41
C THR A 110 -1.59 -3.72 -6.46
N LEU A 111 -1.31 -3.63 -5.17
CA LEU A 111 -2.25 -3.65 -4.08
C LEU A 111 -2.40 -2.23 -3.52
N VAL A 112 -3.64 -1.76 -3.45
CA VAL A 112 -3.97 -0.47 -2.85
C VAL A 112 -4.80 -0.70 -1.60
N PHE A 113 -4.30 -0.18 -0.49
CA PHE A 113 -4.90 -0.19 0.83
C PHE A 113 -5.54 1.16 1.03
N THR A 114 -6.83 1.22 1.32
CA THR A 114 -7.54 2.49 1.54
C THR A 114 -8.52 2.38 2.70
N GLY A 115 -8.59 3.42 3.52
CA GLY A 115 -9.48 3.45 4.67
C GLY A 115 -9.14 4.59 5.60
N TYR A 116 -9.46 4.44 6.87
CA TYR A 116 -9.06 5.36 7.92
C TYR A 116 -8.27 4.64 9.00
N PHE A 117 -7.15 5.25 9.39
CA PHE A 117 -6.45 4.92 10.61
C PHE A 117 -6.99 5.81 11.74
N ARG A 118 -7.45 5.21 12.83
CA ARG A 118 -7.98 5.92 13.99
C ARG A 118 -7.11 5.60 15.20
N PRO A 119 -6.23 6.52 15.63
CA PRO A 119 -5.47 6.33 16.87
C PRO A 119 -6.42 6.21 18.06
N ASP A 120 -6.09 5.28 18.96
CA ASP A 120 -6.74 5.08 20.25
C ASP A 120 -6.16 5.99 21.35
N GLN A 121 -4.93 6.48 21.18
CA GLN A 121 -4.26 7.38 22.09
C GLN A 121 -3.65 8.57 21.34
N THR A 122 -3.68 9.76 21.94
CA THR A 122 -3.05 10.95 21.37
C THR A 122 -1.54 10.87 21.57
N GLY A 123 -0.77 11.12 20.52
CA GLY A 123 0.67 11.24 20.61
C GLY A 123 1.37 10.96 19.29
N THR A 124 2.67 10.69 19.36
CA THR A 124 3.50 10.44 18.19
C THR A 124 3.38 8.99 17.74
N TYR A 125 2.97 8.81 16.50
CA TYR A 125 2.98 7.51 15.81
C TYR A 125 4.12 7.50 14.80
N THR A 126 4.88 6.41 14.77
CA THR A 126 6.01 6.23 13.86
C THR A 126 5.72 5.08 12.92
N PHE A 127 5.82 5.31 11.62
CA PHE A 127 5.66 4.32 10.55
C PHE A 127 7.02 4.00 9.93
N CYS A 128 7.33 2.73 9.75
CA CYS A 128 8.63 2.26 9.27
C CYS A 128 8.51 1.15 8.24
N TYR A 129 9.33 1.21 7.19
CA TYR A 129 9.62 0.05 6.36
C TYR A 129 10.73 -0.77 7.05
N ALA A 130 10.36 -1.85 7.72
CA ALA A 130 11.27 -2.64 8.57
C ALA A 130 11.10 -4.15 8.28
N PRO A 131 11.96 -4.77 7.44
CA PRO A 131 13.18 -4.19 6.88
C PRO A 131 12.97 -3.34 5.62
N ASN A 132 11.95 -3.62 4.79
CA ASN A 132 11.80 -3.00 3.47
C ASN A 132 10.41 -3.22 2.85
N ALA A 133 10.23 -2.66 1.65
CA ALA A 133 9.22 -3.09 0.68
C ALA A 133 9.92 -3.58 -0.59
N ASP A 134 9.43 -4.69 -1.15
CA ASP A 134 9.92 -5.28 -2.38
C ASP A 134 8.72 -5.57 -3.32
N ASN A 135 8.54 -4.86 -4.43
CA ASN A 135 9.47 -3.88 -4.97
C ASN A 135 9.23 -2.45 -4.49
N ARG A 136 7.98 -1.97 -4.34
CA ARG A 136 7.73 -0.56 -4.02
C ARG A 136 6.45 -0.35 -3.23
N ASP A 137 6.50 0.45 -2.17
CA ASP A 137 5.31 0.97 -1.50
C ASP A 137 5.41 2.48 -1.27
N VAL A 138 4.25 3.15 -1.30
CA VAL A 138 4.12 4.57 -0.98
C VAL A 138 2.92 4.75 -0.07
N LEU A 139 3.17 5.24 1.15
CA LEU A 139 2.19 5.48 2.20
C LEU A 139 1.80 6.96 2.24
N TYR A 140 0.50 7.21 2.24
CA TYR A 140 -0.12 8.52 2.46
C TYR A 140 -1.02 8.46 3.70
N LEU A 141 -1.00 9.53 4.48
CA LEU A 141 -1.86 9.70 5.65
C LEU A 141 -2.41 11.13 5.69
N GLY A 142 -3.71 11.24 5.90
CA GLY A 142 -4.45 12.49 6.02
C GLY A 142 -5.25 12.86 4.78
N SER A 143 -6.24 13.73 4.96
CA SER A 143 -7.24 14.08 3.95
C SER A 143 -6.70 14.87 2.75
N ILE A 144 -5.50 15.42 2.87
CA ILE A 144 -4.84 16.20 1.82
C ILE A 144 -4.00 15.31 0.89
N SER A 145 -3.55 14.14 1.36
CA SER A 145 -2.60 13.28 0.62
C SER A 145 -3.14 11.90 0.29
N ALA A 146 -3.94 11.30 1.17
CA ALA A 146 -4.54 9.99 0.95
C ALA A 146 -5.82 10.11 0.13
N PHE A 147 -6.87 10.72 0.69
CA PHE A 147 -8.11 11.10 0.01
C PHE A 147 -8.94 12.04 0.89
N PRO A 148 -9.79 12.93 0.34
CA PRO A 148 -10.59 13.85 1.15
C PRO A 148 -11.57 13.13 2.07
N CYS A 149 -11.84 13.70 3.24
CA CYS A 149 -12.78 13.13 4.21
C CYS A 149 -14.12 12.77 3.55
N GLY A 150 -14.52 11.51 3.64
CA GLY A 150 -15.76 11.01 3.06
C GLY A 150 -15.83 10.92 1.55
N GLN A 151 -14.71 11.10 0.86
CA GLN A 151 -14.63 11.01 -0.59
C GLN A 151 -13.48 10.09 -1.01
N PRO A 152 -13.57 8.78 -0.73
CA PRO A 152 -12.52 7.81 -1.05
C PRO A 152 -12.44 7.48 -2.55
N SER A 153 -13.28 8.10 -3.38
CA SER A 153 -13.33 7.83 -4.82
C SER A 153 -11.99 8.17 -5.49
N LYS A 154 -11.59 7.35 -6.47
CA LYS A 154 -10.37 7.59 -7.26
C LYS A 154 -10.34 8.96 -7.94
N GLY A 155 -11.50 9.56 -8.24
CA GLY A 155 -11.60 10.89 -8.83
C GLY A 155 -11.30 12.02 -7.85
N ALA A 156 -11.55 11.80 -6.56
CA ALA A 156 -11.24 12.74 -5.49
C ALA A 156 -9.84 12.53 -4.88
N THR A 157 -9.24 11.35 -5.10
CA THR A 157 -7.87 11.05 -4.65
C THR A 157 -6.85 12.04 -5.25
N PRO A 158 -6.07 12.76 -4.42
CA PRO A 158 -5.06 13.70 -4.89
C PRO A 158 -3.97 13.01 -5.73
N ARG A 159 -3.61 13.63 -6.85
CA ARG A 159 -2.50 13.19 -7.71
C ARG A 159 -1.24 13.98 -7.38
N GLY A 160 -0.09 13.31 -7.36
CA GLY A 160 1.20 13.95 -7.05
C GLY A 160 1.29 14.48 -5.62
N ALA A 161 0.47 13.95 -4.71
CA ALA A 161 0.55 14.30 -3.30
C ALA A 161 1.90 13.90 -2.71
N THR A 162 2.36 14.65 -1.72
CA THR A 162 3.56 14.27 -0.95
C THR A 162 3.22 13.06 -0.08
N PRO A 163 3.96 11.94 -0.20
CA PRO A 163 3.75 10.78 0.66
C PRO A 163 4.22 11.06 2.09
N LEU A 164 3.63 10.37 3.05
CA LEU A 164 4.14 10.32 4.42
C LEU A 164 5.45 9.52 4.45
N ALA A 165 5.45 8.34 3.82
CA ALA A 165 6.62 7.48 3.69
C ALA A 165 6.65 6.81 2.32
N GLN A 166 7.83 6.46 1.85
CA GLN A 166 8.00 5.64 0.66
C GLN A 166 9.21 4.72 0.76
N TYR A 167 9.12 3.58 0.10
CA TYR A 167 10.23 2.67 -0.10
C TYR A 167 10.15 2.04 -1.49
N TRP A 168 11.27 2.04 -2.21
CA TRP A 168 11.43 1.31 -3.46
C TRP A 168 12.76 0.57 -3.44
N PHE A 169 12.70 -0.74 -3.60
CA PHE A 169 13.85 -1.60 -3.82
C PHE A 169 14.77 -1.03 -4.90
N ALA A 170 16.08 -1.04 -4.63
CA ALA A 170 17.15 -0.47 -5.45
C ALA A 170 17.11 1.06 -5.70
N ALA A 171 16.08 1.78 -5.22
CA ALA A 171 16.01 3.23 -5.36
C ALA A 171 16.80 3.96 -4.25
N SER A 172 17.27 5.16 -4.58
CA SER A 172 17.71 6.14 -3.58
C SER A 172 16.52 6.92 -3.01
N GLY A 173 16.63 7.43 -1.78
CA GLY A 173 15.61 8.34 -1.21
C GLY A 173 14.43 7.65 -0.51
N ASN A 174 14.62 6.43 -0.02
CA ASN A 174 13.66 5.74 0.84
C ASN A 174 13.54 6.45 2.20
N THR A 175 12.33 6.59 2.72
CA THR A 175 12.05 7.37 3.95
C THR A 175 12.50 6.66 5.22
N GLY A 176 12.68 5.33 5.20
CA GLY A 176 13.01 4.54 6.39
C GLY A 176 11.86 4.55 7.40
N CYS A 177 11.95 5.44 8.39
CA CYS A 177 10.90 5.69 9.40
C CYS A 177 10.47 7.15 9.39
N VAL A 178 9.18 7.40 9.62
CA VAL A 178 8.61 8.74 9.74
C VAL A 178 7.66 8.81 10.92
N SER A 179 7.72 9.92 11.66
CA SER A 179 6.86 10.16 12.82
C SER A 179 5.86 11.28 12.52
N THR A 180 4.64 11.12 13.02
CA THR A 180 3.59 12.13 12.93
C THR A 180 2.76 12.14 14.22
N ASN A 181 2.26 13.31 14.60
CA ASN A 181 1.42 13.45 15.79
C ASN A 181 -0.04 13.25 15.41
N LEU A 182 -0.68 12.26 16.03
CA LEU A 182 -2.09 11.96 15.83
C LEU A 182 -2.86 12.18 17.14
N VAL A 183 -4.09 12.65 17.00
CA VAL A 183 -5.02 12.86 18.11
C VAL A 183 -6.03 11.73 18.15
N ALA A 184 -6.19 11.11 19.32
CA ALA A 184 -7.10 10.01 19.58
C ALA A 184 -8.52 10.32 19.10
N GLY A 185 -9.18 9.31 18.54
CA GLY A 185 -10.59 9.35 18.21
C GLY A 185 -10.93 9.98 16.85
N PHE A 186 -10.00 10.73 16.25
CA PHE A 186 -10.14 11.26 14.89
C PHE A 186 -9.73 10.23 13.83
N PHE A 187 -10.29 10.37 12.64
CA PHE A 187 -10.10 9.44 11.53
C PHE A 187 -9.13 10.05 10.52
N TYR A 188 -8.00 9.38 10.28
CA TYR A 188 -6.99 9.85 9.33
C TYR A 188 -7.08 8.99 8.07
N PRO A 189 -7.51 9.54 6.92
CA PRO A 189 -7.49 8.83 5.65
C PRO A 189 -6.12 8.21 5.42
N ILE A 190 -6.05 6.92 5.14
CA ILE A 190 -4.81 6.20 4.88
C ILE A 190 -4.89 5.58 3.48
N ARG A 191 -3.79 5.69 2.74
CA ARG A 191 -3.64 5.11 1.40
C ARG A 191 -2.23 4.53 1.27
N SER A 192 -2.11 3.22 1.04
CA SER A 192 -0.82 2.58 0.72
C SER A 192 -0.89 1.99 -0.68
N VAL A 193 0.13 2.24 -1.50
CA VAL A 193 0.20 1.74 -2.88
C VAL A 193 1.42 0.83 -3.03
N PHE A 194 1.20 -0.47 -2.83
CA PHE A 194 2.23 -1.49 -2.89
C PHE A 194 2.25 -2.17 -4.25
N GLY A 195 3.39 -2.17 -4.91
CA GLY A 195 3.61 -2.70 -6.25
C GLY A 195 4.71 -3.74 -6.27
N ASN A 196 4.47 -4.77 -7.08
CA ASN A 196 5.45 -5.77 -7.41
C ASN A 196 5.65 -5.89 -8.92
N TRP A 197 6.90 -6.09 -9.32
CA TRP A 197 7.42 -6.18 -10.66
C TRP A 197 8.54 -7.23 -10.69
N GLY A 198 8.15 -8.50 -10.68
CA GLY A 198 9.04 -9.65 -10.59
C GLY A 198 9.07 -10.23 -9.17
N THR A 199 9.48 -11.48 -9.03
CA THR A 199 9.61 -12.11 -7.71
C THR A 199 11.01 -11.89 -7.11
N PRO A 200 11.16 -11.84 -5.78
CA PRO A 200 10.12 -11.94 -4.75
C PRO A 200 9.35 -10.64 -4.54
N SER A 201 8.23 -10.73 -3.82
CA SER A 201 7.51 -9.57 -3.29
C SER A 201 7.41 -9.65 -1.78
N SER A 202 7.43 -8.51 -1.08
CA SER A 202 7.05 -8.41 0.33
C SER A 202 6.79 -6.96 0.73
N LEU A 203 5.89 -6.72 1.68
CA LEU A 203 5.72 -5.41 2.29
C LEU A 203 5.84 -5.54 3.80
N SER A 204 6.86 -4.92 4.38
CA SER A 204 7.04 -4.85 5.82
C SER A 204 6.90 -3.42 6.33
N LEU A 205 5.67 -2.88 6.23
CA LEU A 205 5.31 -1.60 6.84
C LEU A 205 4.75 -1.86 8.24
N VAL A 206 5.41 -1.28 9.24
CA VAL A 206 5.05 -1.41 10.65
C VAL A 206 4.85 -0.03 11.26
N PHE A 207 4.15 0.02 12.39
CA PHE A 207 4.01 1.23 13.17
C PHE A 207 4.22 0.98 14.67
N SER A 208 4.56 2.04 15.38
CA SER A 208 4.50 2.16 16.85
C SER A 208 3.80 3.47 17.24
N GLY A 209 3.37 3.57 18.48
CA GLY A 209 2.67 4.75 19.00
C GLY A 209 2.50 4.67 20.52
N PRO A 210 1.77 5.64 21.13
CA PRO A 210 1.55 5.63 22.56
C PRO A 210 0.90 4.31 23.03
N GLY A 211 1.43 3.74 24.11
CA GLY A 211 1.00 2.45 24.65
C GLY A 211 1.44 1.23 23.84
N ARG A 212 2.19 1.39 22.74
CA ARG A 212 2.70 0.30 21.89
C ARG A 212 4.23 0.29 21.91
N THR A 213 4.80 -0.66 22.65
CA THR A 213 6.27 -0.79 22.82
C THR A 213 6.94 -1.61 21.72
N THR A 214 6.17 -2.32 20.90
CA THR A 214 6.66 -3.11 19.77
C THR A 214 6.10 -2.57 18.46
N ASN A 215 6.96 -2.54 17.43
CA ASN A 215 6.52 -2.26 16.07
C ASN A 215 5.64 -3.41 15.58
N SER A 216 4.48 -3.07 15.00
CA SER A 216 3.53 -4.05 14.46
C SER A 216 3.00 -3.60 13.12
N SER A 217 2.71 -4.53 12.22
CA SER A 217 1.91 -4.24 11.03
C SER A 217 0.41 -4.35 11.31
N ASP A 218 0.02 -4.98 12.42
CA ASP A 218 -1.38 -5.23 12.80
C ASP A 218 -2.05 -3.95 13.30
N ILE A 219 -3.06 -3.51 12.55
CA ILE A 219 -3.91 -2.34 12.79
C ILE A 219 -5.33 -2.75 13.18
N SER A 220 -5.55 -3.99 13.63
CA SER A 220 -6.83 -4.46 14.16
C SER A 220 -7.33 -3.52 15.25
N GLY A 221 -8.60 -3.12 15.15
CA GLY A 221 -9.22 -2.15 16.07
C GLY A 221 -8.87 -0.68 15.80
N LEU A 222 -7.89 -0.40 14.93
CA LEU A 222 -7.50 0.97 14.53
C LEU A 222 -7.91 1.29 13.08
N ALA A 223 -8.33 0.30 12.31
CA ALA A 223 -8.59 0.41 10.89
C ALA A 223 -10.09 0.32 10.55
N TYR A 224 -10.52 1.23 9.69
CA TYR A 224 -11.89 1.33 9.18
C TYR A 224 -11.86 1.38 7.66
N ALA A 225 -12.86 0.75 7.03
CA ALA A 225 -12.98 0.77 5.58
C ALA A 225 -13.18 2.20 5.07
N GLU A 226 -12.81 2.46 3.82
CA GLU A 226 -12.90 3.80 3.22
C GLU A 226 -14.33 4.30 3.00
N SER A 227 -15.29 3.38 2.92
CA SER A 227 -16.73 3.67 2.76
C SER A 227 -17.39 4.06 4.08
N CYS A 228 -16.63 3.98 5.17
CA CYS A 228 -16.93 4.66 6.39
C CYS A 228 -16.74 6.16 6.15
#